data_AF-A0A1G7ZX58-F1
#
_entry.id   AF-A0A1G7ZX58-F1
#
_cell.length_a   1.000
_cell.length_b   1.000
_cell.length_c   1.000
_cell.angle_alpha   90.00
_cell.angle_beta   90.00
_cell.angle_gamma   90.00
#
_symmetry.space_group_name_H-M   'P 1'
#
loop_
_entity.id
_entity.type
_entity.pdbx_description
1 polymer ?
#
loop_
_entity_poly.entity_id
_entity_poly.type
_entity_poly.pdbx_seq_one_letter_code
_entity_poly.pdbx_strand_id
1 'polypeptide(L)'
;MMNVHAYRKGLEFGFTEIAFDQYGWFVRPRFLDYEVVKLGNTARYGEYSEIRIGRGVNGIWSFALSYSFGCAGGGSALSVYDPPFASREAALTTALSKLKVMFTEKIGATDTTNYKQDVILKTLKAIEGAQVNMVQLSLF
;
A
#
# COMPACT_ATOMS: atom_id res chain seq x y z
N MET A 1 8.70 4.53 -29.07
CA MET A 1 8.01 5.16 -27.93
C MET A 1 8.04 4.18 -26.78
N MET A 2 8.75 4.48 -25.70
CA MET A 2 8.94 3.55 -24.58
C MET A 2 7.83 3.72 -23.53
N ASN A 3 7.49 2.68 -22.78
CA ASN A 3 6.45 2.68 -21.73
C ASN A 3 5.01 3.01 -22.17
N VAL A 4 4.65 2.77 -23.43
CA VAL A 4 3.27 2.94 -23.94
C VAL A 4 2.25 2.13 -23.12
N HIS A 5 2.63 0.95 -22.65
CA HIS A 5 1.73 0.13 -21.81
C HIS A 5 1.45 0.79 -20.46
N ALA A 6 2.46 1.37 -19.80
CA ALA A 6 2.29 2.12 -18.56
C ALA A 6 1.41 3.35 -18.76
N TYR A 7 1.60 4.07 -19.87
CA TYR A 7 0.73 5.18 -20.25
C TYR A 7 -0.73 4.74 -20.39
N ARG A 8 -1.00 3.66 -21.15
CA ARG A 8 -2.35 3.12 -21.32
C ARG A 8 -3.00 2.70 -20.00
N LYS A 9 -2.24 2.09 -19.10
CA LYS A 9 -2.71 1.78 -17.74
C LYS A 9 -2.99 3.05 -16.93
N GLY A 10 -2.19 4.10 -17.09
CA GLY A 10 -2.41 5.40 -16.46
C GLY A 10 -3.75 6.04 -16.84
N LEU A 11 -4.28 5.77 -18.04
CA LEU A 11 -5.60 6.26 -18.47
C LEU A 11 -6.73 5.72 -17.60
N GLU A 12 -6.60 4.51 -17.02
CA GLU A 12 -7.58 3.94 -16.08
C GLU A 12 -7.71 4.78 -14.80
N PHE A 13 -6.66 5.54 -14.45
CA PHE A 13 -6.61 6.48 -13.32
C PHE A 13 -6.80 7.95 -13.76
N GLY A 14 -7.17 8.18 -15.02
CA GLY A 14 -7.41 9.51 -15.57
C GLY A 14 -6.15 10.32 -15.87
N PHE A 15 -4.98 9.70 -15.90
CA PHE A 15 -3.73 10.38 -16.28
C PHE A 15 -3.64 10.49 -17.80
N THR A 16 -4.11 11.61 -18.35
CA THR A 16 -4.14 11.88 -19.81
C THR A 16 -2.99 12.74 -20.30
N GLU A 17 -2.25 13.37 -19.40
CA GLU A 17 -1.11 14.22 -19.76
C GLU A 17 0.02 13.39 -20.39
N ILE A 18 0.53 13.86 -21.51
CA ILE A 18 1.69 13.29 -22.20
C ILE A 18 2.88 14.21 -21.93
N ALA A 19 3.83 13.70 -21.17
CA ALA A 19 5.12 14.33 -20.94
C ALA A 19 6.24 13.31 -21.14
N PHE A 20 7.37 13.76 -21.69
CA PHE A 20 8.55 12.94 -21.86
C PHE A 20 9.69 13.44 -20.96
N ASP A 21 10.47 12.52 -20.41
CA ASP A 21 11.71 12.85 -19.74
C ASP A 21 12.85 13.13 -20.74
N GLN A 22 14.03 13.47 -20.22
CA GLN A 22 15.23 13.75 -21.00
C GLN A 22 15.72 12.58 -21.88
N TYR A 23 15.20 11.37 -21.64
CA TYR A 23 15.54 10.16 -22.38
C TYR A 23 14.40 9.72 -23.34
N GLY A 24 13.32 10.51 -23.46
CA GLY A 24 12.18 10.21 -24.32
C GLY A 24 11.20 9.18 -23.73
N TRP A 25 11.22 8.94 -22.42
CA TRP A 25 10.28 8.06 -21.73
C TRP A 25 9.08 8.85 -21.24
N PHE A 26 7.89 8.23 -21.24
CA PHE A 26 6.73 8.85 -20.58
C PHE A 26 7.04 9.11 -19.10
N VAL A 27 6.82 10.35 -18.68
CA VAL A 27 6.93 10.73 -17.27
C VAL A 27 5.90 9.95 -16.47
N ARG A 28 6.34 9.37 -15.35
CA ARG A 28 5.46 8.61 -14.46
C ARG A 28 4.42 9.57 -13.83
N PRO A 29 3.12 9.26 -13.95
CA PRO A 29 2.10 10.07 -13.30
C PRO A 29 2.22 9.99 -11.78
N ARG A 30 1.84 11.08 -11.11
CA ARG A 30 1.80 11.15 -9.65
C ARG A 30 0.36 10.99 -9.18
N PHE A 31 0.13 10.04 -8.28
CA PHE A 31 -1.16 9.93 -7.60
C PHE A 31 -1.38 11.16 -6.72
N LEU A 32 -2.63 11.64 -6.74
CA LEU A 32 -3.13 12.70 -5.87
C LEU A 32 -3.51 12.12 -4.51
N ASP A 33 -3.72 12.99 -3.52
CA ASP A 33 -4.15 12.62 -2.16
C ASP A 33 -3.33 11.46 -1.57
N TYR A 34 -2.02 11.49 -1.84
CA TYR A 34 -1.10 10.44 -1.45
C TYR A 34 -0.92 10.43 0.06
N GLU A 35 -1.16 9.27 0.67
CA GLU A 35 -1.00 9.08 2.10
C GLU A 35 -0.24 7.78 2.40
N VAL A 36 0.36 7.74 3.58
CA VAL A 36 1.08 6.56 4.08
C VAL A 36 0.56 6.21 5.47
N VAL A 37 -0.10 5.06 5.56
CA VAL A 37 -0.54 4.47 6.84
C VAL A 37 0.55 3.54 7.34
N LYS A 38 1.14 3.85 8.50
CA LYS A 38 2.17 3.03 9.13
C LYS A 38 1.57 2.11 10.20
N LEU A 39 1.98 0.85 10.21
CA LEU A 39 1.45 -0.20 11.06
C LEU A 39 2.61 -0.90 11.79
N GLY A 40 2.57 -0.92 13.12
CA GLY A 40 3.64 -1.50 13.95
C GLY A 40 4.52 -0.44 14.61
N ASN A 41 5.78 -0.78 14.90
CA ASN A 41 6.69 0.09 15.64
C ASN A 41 7.46 1.02 14.70
N THR A 42 7.01 2.27 14.59
CA THR A 42 7.64 3.27 13.72
C THR A 42 8.95 3.83 14.25
N ALA A 43 9.31 3.57 15.52
CA ALA A 43 10.56 4.02 16.10
C ALA A 43 11.78 3.21 15.63
N ARG A 44 11.57 2.05 14.98
CA ARG A 44 12.63 1.16 14.54
C ARG A 44 12.45 0.77 13.08
N TYR A 45 13.50 0.98 12.29
CA TYR A 45 13.52 0.54 10.90
C TYR A 45 13.33 -0.99 10.83
N GLY A 46 12.43 -1.44 9.95
CA GLY A 46 12.11 -2.86 9.79
C GLY A 46 11.12 -3.44 10.81
N GLU A 47 10.61 -2.66 11.77
CA GLU A 47 9.57 -3.13 12.71
C GLU A 47 8.17 -2.54 12.42
N TYR A 48 8.01 -1.89 11.27
CA TYR A 48 6.72 -1.38 10.80
C TYR A 48 6.49 -1.72 9.33
N SER A 49 5.22 -1.79 8.97
CA SER A 49 4.71 -1.92 7.61
C SER A 49 4.02 -0.61 7.18
N GLU A 50 3.92 -0.38 5.88
CA GLU A 50 3.28 0.78 5.27
C GLU A 50 2.22 0.33 4.27
N ILE A 51 1.09 1.01 4.30
CA ILE A 51 0.12 1.05 3.20
C ILE A 51 0.23 2.43 2.58
N ARG A 52 0.50 2.47 1.27
CA ARG A 52 0.57 3.70 0.49
C ARG A 52 -0.71 3.78 -0.33
N ILE A 53 -1.49 4.82 -0.14
CA ILE A 53 -2.77 5.00 -0.84
C ILE A 53 -2.68 6.28 -1.66
N GLY A 54 -3.31 6.29 -2.83
CA GLY A 54 -3.42 7.49 -3.63
C GLY A 54 -4.56 7.40 -4.64
N ARG A 55 -4.95 8.55 -5.16
CA ARG A 55 -6.08 8.74 -6.05
C ARG A 55 -5.62 9.20 -7.44
N GLY A 56 -6.21 8.64 -8.48
CA GLY A 56 -6.11 9.14 -9.84
C GLY A 56 -6.88 10.45 -10.02
N VAL A 57 -6.62 11.15 -11.13
CA VAL A 57 -7.32 12.41 -11.46
C VAL A 57 -8.83 12.18 -11.58
N ASN A 58 -9.23 11.01 -12.08
CA ASN A 58 -10.63 10.61 -12.26
C ASN A 58 -11.32 10.10 -10.97
N GLY A 59 -10.66 10.18 -9.80
CA GLY A 59 -11.24 9.75 -8.53
C GLY A 59 -11.02 8.27 -8.18
N ILE A 60 -10.38 7.49 -9.05
CA ILE A 60 -10.10 6.07 -8.80
C ILE A 60 -8.94 5.93 -7.82
N TRP A 61 -9.12 5.15 -6.76
CA TRP A 61 -8.12 4.93 -5.73
C TRP A 61 -7.32 3.67 -5.98
N SER A 62 -6.10 3.62 -5.47
CA SER A 62 -5.31 2.39 -5.40
C SER A 62 -4.40 2.38 -4.17
N PHE A 63 -3.80 1.23 -3.90
CA PHE A 63 -2.84 1.07 -2.82
C PHE A 63 -1.64 0.22 -3.23
N ALA A 64 -0.51 0.45 -2.55
CA ALA A 64 0.64 -0.42 -2.54
C ALA A 64 1.05 -0.75 -1.09
N LEU A 65 1.69 -1.90 -0.92
CA LEU A 65 2.13 -2.38 0.38
C LEU A 65 3.64 -2.35 0.48
N SER A 66 4.16 -2.05 1.66
CA SER A 66 5.53 -2.32 2.07
C SER A 66 5.48 -2.96 3.43
N TYR A 67 5.75 -4.26 3.53
CA TYR A 67 5.60 -5.01 4.77
C TYR A 67 6.94 -5.52 5.29
N SER A 68 7.04 -5.62 6.61
CA SER A 68 8.20 -6.18 7.30
C SER A 68 7.76 -7.14 8.40
N PHE A 69 8.33 -8.34 8.38
CA PHE A 69 8.24 -9.34 9.45
C PHE A 69 9.42 -9.23 10.44
N GLY A 70 10.25 -8.18 10.31
CA GLY A 70 11.39 -7.89 11.19
C GLY A 70 12.74 -8.00 10.49
N CYS A 71 12.98 -9.11 9.77
CA CYS A 71 14.15 -9.27 8.89
C CYS A 71 13.74 -9.64 7.46
N ALA A 72 12.69 -10.45 7.29
CA ALA A 72 12.04 -10.63 6.00
C ALA A 72 11.02 -9.54 5.75
N GLY A 73 10.80 -9.21 4.48
CA GLY A 73 9.83 -8.21 4.07
C GLY A 73 9.76 -8.09 2.56
N GLY A 74 8.89 -7.21 2.10
CA GLY A 74 8.71 -6.96 0.68
C GLY A 74 7.82 -5.75 0.47
N GLY A 75 7.85 -5.19 -0.73
CA GLY A 75 6.98 -4.07 -1.02
C GLY A 75 7.07 -3.58 -2.45
N SER A 76 6.10 -2.74 -2.81
CA SER A 76 6.04 -2.04 -4.08
C SER A 76 5.77 -0.55 -3.87
N ALA A 77 6.09 0.24 -4.89
CA ALA A 77 5.65 1.62 -4.96
C ALA A 77 4.28 1.68 -5.64
N LEU A 78 3.42 2.58 -5.16
CA LEU A 78 2.09 2.82 -5.75
C LEU A 78 2.19 3.13 -7.25
N SER A 79 1.48 2.37 -8.06
CA SER A 79 1.64 2.32 -9.50
C SER A 79 0.30 2.21 -10.23
N VAL A 80 0.32 2.52 -11.52
CA VAL A 80 -0.84 2.37 -12.42
C VAL A 80 -1.20 0.91 -12.71
N TYR A 81 -0.42 -0.05 -12.21
CA TYR A 81 -0.69 -1.47 -12.32
C TYR A 81 -1.43 -2.03 -11.10
N ASP A 82 -1.51 -1.25 -10.02
CA ASP A 82 -2.19 -1.67 -8.80
C ASP A 82 -3.72 -1.69 -9.00
N PRO A 83 -4.45 -2.52 -8.23
CA PRO A 83 -5.89 -2.67 -8.43
C PRO A 83 -6.66 -1.35 -8.21
N PRO A 84 -7.65 -1.02 -9.05
CA PRO A 84 -8.48 0.17 -8.88
C PRO A 84 -9.58 -0.05 -7.85
N PHE A 85 -9.91 1.00 -7.11
CA PHE A 85 -10.98 1.03 -6.10
C PHE A 85 -11.83 2.30 -6.26
N ALA A 86 -13.13 2.17 -5.97
CA ALA A 86 -14.07 3.29 -6.07
C ALA A 86 -13.90 4.34 -4.96
N SER A 87 -13.31 3.97 -3.82
CA SER A 87 -13.08 4.88 -2.70
C SER A 87 -11.77 4.58 -1.97
N ARG A 88 -11.31 5.57 -1.20
CA ARG A 88 -10.16 5.46 -0.29
C ARG A 88 -10.39 4.35 0.73
N GLU A 89 -11.58 4.28 1.30
CA GLU A 89 -11.97 3.32 2.34
C GLU A 89 -11.95 1.89 1.80
N ALA A 90 -12.41 1.68 0.56
CA ALA A 90 -12.37 0.38 -0.09
C ALA A 90 -10.92 -0.07 -0.35
N ALA A 91 -10.06 0.85 -0.82
CA ALA A 91 -8.63 0.58 -1.00
C ALA A 91 -7.95 0.23 0.33
N LEU A 92 -8.16 1.04 1.37
CA LEU A 92 -7.58 0.84 2.69
C LEU A 92 -8.06 -0.46 3.35
N THR A 93 -9.35 -0.76 3.29
CA THR A 93 -9.92 -2.00 3.86
C THR A 93 -9.34 -3.23 3.18
N THR A 94 -9.19 -3.18 1.86
CA THR A 94 -8.59 -4.28 1.09
C THR A 94 -7.11 -4.45 1.43
N ALA A 95 -6.37 -3.35 1.55
CA ALA A 95 -4.96 -3.36 1.94
C ALA A 95 -4.74 -3.95 3.34
N LEU A 96 -5.52 -3.50 4.33
CA LEU A 96 -5.49 -4.01 5.70
C LEU A 96 -5.82 -5.50 5.75
N SER A 97 -6.83 -5.93 5.00
CA SER A 97 -7.23 -7.35 4.94
C SER A 97 -6.11 -8.22 4.34
N LYS A 98 -5.46 -7.78 3.27
CA LYS A 98 -4.31 -8.48 2.69
C LYS A 98 -3.15 -8.60 3.68
N LEU A 99 -2.78 -7.51 4.36
CA LEU A 99 -1.74 -7.56 5.39
C LEU A 99 -2.13 -8.49 6.54
N LYS A 100 -3.37 -8.44 7.01
CA LYS A 100 -3.84 -9.31 8.10
C LYS A 100 -3.66 -10.78 7.76
N VAL A 101 -4.04 -11.20 6.55
CA VAL A 101 -3.87 -12.58 6.08
C VAL A 101 -2.38 -12.94 6.06
N MET A 102 -1.54 -12.15 5.38
CA MET A 102 -0.10 -12.42 5.28
C MET A 102 0.60 -12.54 6.64
N PHE A 103 0.22 -11.69 7.60
CA PHE A 103 0.82 -11.72 8.94
C PHE A 103 0.28 -12.86 9.80
N THR A 104 -1.01 -13.19 9.69
CA THR A 104 -1.61 -14.32 10.41
C THR A 104 -0.98 -15.65 9.99
N GLU A 105 -0.69 -15.81 8.70
CA GLU A 105 0.00 -16.99 8.16
C GLU A 105 1.41 -17.22 8.72
N LYS A 106 2.03 -16.20 9.33
CA LYS A 106 3.39 -16.28 9.90
C LYS A 106 3.41 -16.37 11.43
N ILE A 107 2.25 -16.44 12.07
CA ILE A 107 2.16 -16.70 13.51
C ILE A 107 2.72 -18.10 13.80
N GLY A 108 3.63 -18.18 14.77
CA GLY A 108 4.26 -19.46 15.16
C GLY A 108 5.26 -19.99 14.14
N ALA A 109 5.71 -19.17 13.18
CA ALA A 109 6.76 -19.56 12.24
C ALA A 109 8.04 -20.00 12.97
N THR A 110 8.60 -21.15 12.56
CA THR A 110 9.81 -21.73 13.16
C THR A 110 11.08 -20.97 12.78
N ASP A 111 11.07 -20.27 11.63
CA ASP A 111 12.13 -19.35 11.22
C ASP A 111 12.00 -18.02 11.97
N THR A 112 12.50 -18.01 13.20
CA THR A 112 12.44 -16.86 14.11
C THR A 112 13.42 -15.74 13.75
N THR A 113 14.35 -15.99 12.81
CA THR A 113 15.28 -14.97 12.32
C THR A 113 14.56 -14.03 11.36
N ASN A 114 13.80 -14.59 10.42
CA ASN A 114 13.07 -13.83 9.41
C ASN A 114 11.71 -13.33 9.91
N TYR A 115 10.99 -14.18 10.65
CA TYR A 115 9.61 -13.93 11.10
C TYR A 115 9.59 -13.68 12.61
N LYS A 116 9.93 -12.44 12.98
CA LYS A 116 9.94 -12.02 14.38
C LYS A 116 8.52 -11.91 14.91
N GLN A 117 8.18 -12.78 15.86
CA GLN A 117 6.81 -12.89 16.38
C GLN A 117 6.35 -11.60 17.06
N ASP A 118 7.25 -10.86 17.70
CA ASP A 118 6.90 -9.58 18.31
C ASP A 118 6.50 -8.52 17.27
N VAL A 119 7.21 -8.44 16.14
CA VAL A 119 6.88 -7.56 15.01
C VAL A 119 5.55 -7.96 14.39
N ILE A 120 5.33 -9.27 14.21
CA ILE A 120 4.08 -9.80 13.65
C ILE A 120 2.88 -9.43 14.51
N LEU A 121 2.94 -9.72 15.82
CA LEU A 121 1.84 -9.45 16.75
C LEU A 121 1.57 -7.95 16.91
N LYS A 122 2.62 -7.10 16.97
CA LYS A 122 2.46 -5.64 17.01
C LYS A 122 1.80 -5.11 15.73
N THR A 123 2.17 -5.65 14.57
CA THR A 123 1.58 -5.25 13.28
C THR A 123 0.11 -5.66 13.20
N LEU A 124 -0.24 -6.88 13.61
CA LEU A 124 -1.62 -7.35 13.67
C LEU A 124 -2.48 -6.49 14.61
N LYS A 125 -1.96 -6.15 15.80
CA LYS A 125 -2.63 -5.23 16.73
C LYS A 125 -2.83 -3.83 16.12
N ALA A 126 -1.85 -3.32 15.39
CA ALA A 126 -1.97 -2.04 14.70
C ALA A 126 -3.03 -2.08 13.57
N ILE A 127 -3.12 -3.20 12.83
CA ILE A 127 -4.16 -3.42 11.81
C ILE A 127 -5.55 -3.41 12.45
N GLU A 128 -5.73 -4.12 13.56
CA GLU A 128 -7.02 -4.14 14.28
C GLU A 128 -7.40 -2.74 14.78
N GLY A 129 -6.46 -2.01 15.36
CA GLY A 129 -6.68 -0.62 15.77
C GLY A 129 -7.09 0.29 14.61
N ALA A 130 -6.44 0.14 13.45
CA ALA A 130 -6.81 0.90 12.25
C ALA A 130 -8.23 0.57 11.77
N GLN A 131 -8.62 -0.72 11.77
CA GLN A 131 -9.96 -1.15 11.38
C GLN A 131 -11.04 -0.59 12.31
N VAL A 132 -10.80 -0.60 13.64
CA VAL A 132 -11.74 -0.04 14.62
C VAL A 132 -11.92 1.46 14.42
N ASN A 133 -10.83 2.20 14.22
CA ASN A 133 -10.90 3.65 13.98
C ASN A 133 -11.70 4.00 12.72
N MET A 134 -11.57 3.20 11.65
CA MET A 134 -12.36 3.40 10.43
C MET A 134 -13.87 3.23 10.68
N VAL A 135 -14.28 2.22 11.45
CA VAL A 135 -15.70 2.01 11.80
C VAL A 135 -16.22 3.16 12.65
N GLN A 136 -15.45 3.62 13.64
CA GLN A 136 -15.86 4.71 14.51
C GLN A 136 -16.08 6.02 13.76
N LEU A 137 -15.28 6.31 12.73
CA LEU A 137 -15.44 7.49 11.88
C LEU A 137 -16.67 7.43 10.95
N SER A 138 -17.21 6.24 10.67
CA SER A 138 -18.39 6.06 9.81
C SER A 138 -19.73 6.20 10.55
N LEU A 139 -19.71 6.35 11.88
CA LEU A 139 -20.89 6.42 12.75
C LEU A 139 -21.31 7.86 13.13
N PHE A 140 -20.61 8.87 12.59
CA PHE A 140 -20.88 10.30 12.77
C PHE A 140 -21.19 10.96 11.42
#